data_AF-A0A7V8ZAI9-F1
#
_entry.id   AF-A0A7V8ZAI9-F1
#
_cell.length_a   1.000
_cell.length_b   1.000
_cell.length_c   1.000
_cell.angle_alpha   90.00
_cell.angle_beta   90.00
_cell.angle_gamma   90.00
#
_symmetry.space_group_name_H-M   'P 1'
#
loop_
_entity.id
_entity.type
_entity.pdbx_description
1 polymer ?
#
loop_
_entity_poly.entity_id
_entity_poly.type
_entity_poly.pdbx_seq_one_letter_code
_entity_poly.pdbx_strand_id
1 'polypeptide(L)'
;MISQYIKTYGCAAPDYSYLGAVNGSTRIARQAMHTSGEHIHIAVFPTVHEMHQIASRHYAFEGRCFVLAVGLILRSGDLPLQPIANLHDKPDELVLRGGSCIIAPDGRYVVEPVFDEETIITAQLDLRVIDKEKMTLDVSGHYHRPDIFEFKLRQQE
;
A
#
# COMPACT_ATOMS: atom_id res chain seq x y z
N MET A 1 3.60 17.46 13.78
CA MET A 1 4.43 16.25 13.69
C MET A 1 3.48 15.17 13.21
N ILE A 2 3.42 14.92 11.88
CA ILE A 2 2.28 14.23 11.24
C ILE A 2 2.74 12.86 10.74
N SER A 3 2.24 11.76 11.29
CA SER A 3 2.26 10.44 10.63
C SER A 3 1.55 9.37 11.45
N GLN A 4 0.58 8.70 10.84
CA GLN A 4 0.30 7.31 11.18
C GLN A 4 1.51 6.48 10.72
N TYR A 5 2.15 5.77 11.65
CA TYR A 5 3.25 4.87 11.35
C TYR A 5 2.71 3.43 11.33
N ILE A 6 2.88 2.72 10.20
CA ILE A 6 2.75 1.27 10.20
C ILE A 6 4.13 0.70 10.53
N LYS A 7 4.23 0.01 11.66
CA LYS A 7 5.49 -0.61 12.10
C LYS A 7 5.34 -2.13 12.04
N THR A 8 6.16 -2.76 11.22
CA THR A 8 6.25 -4.23 11.10
C THR A 8 7.28 -4.75 12.11
N TYR A 9 6.98 -5.89 12.74
CA TYR A 9 7.92 -6.60 13.60
C TYR A 9 7.92 -8.09 13.21
N GLY A 10 9.02 -8.59 12.64
CA GLY A 10 9.22 -10.03 12.42
C GLY A 10 10.10 -10.40 11.22
N CYS A 11 11.17 -11.14 11.51
CA CYS A 11 12.13 -11.89 10.67
C CYS A 11 12.90 -11.13 9.57
N ALA A 12 14.22 -11.27 9.56
CA ALA A 12 15.13 -10.67 8.57
C ALA A 12 14.70 -11.00 7.12
N ALA A 13 14.02 -10.07 6.47
CA ALA A 13 13.73 -10.09 5.03
C ALA A 13 14.36 -8.83 4.41
N PRO A 14 15.29 -8.97 3.45
CA PRO A 14 16.02 -7.84 2.87
C PRO A 14 15.22 -7.03 1.83
N ASP A 15 14.01 -7.44 1.44
CA ASP A 15 13.37 -6.96 0.20
C ASP A 15 12.07 -6.18 0.47
N TYR A 16 12.18 -4.97 1.03
CA TYR A 16 11.05 -4.03 1.13
C TYR A 16 10.98 -3.15 -0.11
N SER A 17 9.82 -3.08 -0.74
CA SER A 17 9.64 -2.34 -1.99
C SER A 17 8.63 -1.21 -1.79
N TYR A 18 9.01 0.01 -2.17
CA TYR A 18 8.16 1.19 -2.03
C TYR A 18 7.81 1.77 -3.39
N LEU A 19 6.53 2.00 -3.63
CA LEU A 19 6.05 2.72 -4.79
C LEU A 19 4.88 3.61 -4.37
N GLY A 20 5.03 4.94 -4.47
CA GLY A 20 3.97 5.89 -4.08
C GLY A 20 2.65 5.65 -4.83
N ALA A 21 1.51 6.01 -4.23
CA ALA A 21 0.15 5.67 -4.70
C ALA A 21 -0.12 5.88 -6.20
N VAL A 22 0.41 6.96 -6.77
CA VAL A 22 0.23 7.28 -8.21
C VAL A 22 0.95 6.25 -9.08
N ASN A 23 2.13 5.80 -8.65
CA ASN A 23 2.98 4.88 -9.41
C ASN A 23 2.49 3.42 -9.29
N GLY A 24 1.98 2.99 -8.11
CA GLY A 24 1.39 1.65 -7.91
C GLY A 24 0.11 1.37 -8.70
N SER A 25 -0.56 2.43 -9.16
CA SER A 25 -1.75 2.33 -10.01
C SER A 25 -1.41 2.04 -11.48
N THR A 26 -0.18 2.32 -11.93
CA THR A 26 0.23 2.04 -13.31
C THR A 26 0.55 0.56 -13.49
N ARG A 27 0.01 -0.04 -14.55
CA ARG A 27 0.15 -1.49 -14.81
C ARG A 27 1.62 -1.91 -14.97
N ILE A 28 2.43 -1.09 -15.63
CA ILE A 28 3.84 -1.44 -15.91
C ILE A 28 4.73 -1.32 -14.67
N ALA A 29 4.49 -0.33 -13.80
CA ALA A 29 5.25 -0.24 -12.57
C ALA A 29 4.86 -1.39 -11.63
N ARG A 30 3.57 -1.74 -11.57
CA ARG A 30 3.11 -2.93 -10.84
C ARG A 30 3.77 -4.21 -11.30
N GLN A 31 3.82 -4.47 -12.61
CA GLN A 31 4.52 -5.64 -13.16
C GLN A 31 6.00 -5.65 -12.75
N ALA A 32 6.66 -4.49 -12.75
CA ALA A 32 8.05 -4.38 -12.31
C ALA A 32 8.22 -4.80 -10.85
N MET A 33 7.31 -4.35 -9.97
CA MET A 33 7.34 -4.69 -8.55
C MET A 33 7.09 -6.17 -8.30
N HIS A 34 6.05 -6.75 -8.92
CA HIS A 34 5.75 -8.19 -8.80
C HIS A 34 6.90 -9.05 -9.31
N THR A 35 7.51 -8.68 -10.45
CA THR A 35 8.68 -9.37 -11.01
C THR A 35 9.90 -9.28 -10.09
N SER A 36 10.03 -8.22 -9.29
CA SER A 36 11.10 -8.09 -8.30
C SER A 36 10.95 -9.04 -7.10
N GLY A 37 9.78 -9.68 -6.96
CA GLY A 37 9.51 -10.64 -5.89
C GLY A 37 9.13 -9.99 -4.55
N GLU A 38 8.55 -8.80 -4.56
CA GLU A 38 8.17 -8.08 -3.34
C GLU A 38 7.31 -8.94 -2.39
N HIS A 39 7.67 -8.95 -1.11
CA HIS A 39 6.85 -9.59 -0.07
C HIS A 39 5.89 -8.62 0.59
N ILE A 40 6.29 -7.35 0.68
CA ILE A 40 5.55 -6.29 1.32
C ILE A 40 5.57 -5.06 0.41
N HIS A 41 4.39 -4.62 0.02
CA HIS A 41 4.16 -3.41 -0.74
C HIS A 41 3.62 -2.31 0.17
N ILE A 42 4.18 -1.10 0.07
CA ILE A 42 3.72 0.06 0.83
C ILE A 42 3.04 1.04 -0.12
N ALA A 43 1.73 1.24 0.06
CA ALA A 43 0.92 2.12 -0.75
C ALA A 43 0.49 3.35 0.06
N VAL A 44 1.06 4.53 -0.24
CA VAL A 44 0.83 5.76 0.53
C VAL A 44 -0.10 6.71 -0.20
N PHE A 45 -1.23 7.04 0.41
CA PHE A 45 -2.26 7.95 -0.11
C PHE A 45 -2.47 9.13 0.85
N PRO A 46 -2.98 10.29 0.37
CA PRO A 46 -3.45 11.34 1.27
C PRO A 46 -4.56 10.86 2.22
N THR A 47 -5.49 10.06 1.71
CA THR A 47 -6.51 9.34 2.50
C THR A 47 -6.86 8.05 1.76
N VAL A 48 -6.96 6.93 2.45
CA VAL A 48 -7.29 5.62 1.86
C VAL A 48 -8.81 5.42 1.86
N HIS A 49 -9.50 6.18 1.03
CA HIS A 49 -10.94 5.97 0.80
C HIS A 49 -11.20 4.65 0.07
N GLU A 50 -12.47 4.27 -0.05
CA GLU A 50 -12.92 2.97 -0.59
C GLU A 50 -12.17 2.51 -1.86
N MET A 51 -12.09 3.36 -2.89
CA MET A 51 -11.40 2.98 -4.13
C MET A 51 -9.90 2.69 -3.96
N HIS A 52 -9.21 3.36 -3.02
CA HIS A 52 -7.82 3.05 -2.70
C HIS A 52 -7.72 1.71 -2.00
N GLN A 53 -8.68 1.36 -1.14
CA GLN A 53 -8.71 0.04 -0.50
C GLN A 53 -8.96 -1.07 -1.52
N ILE A 54 -9.89 -0.87 -2.46
CA ILE A 54 -10.14 -1.81 -3.56
C ILE A 54 -8.86 -2.00 -4.38
N ALA A 55 -8.17 -0.92 -4.74
CA ALA A 55 -6.92 -0.96 -5.48
C ALA A 55 -5.82 -1.70 -4.71
N SER A 56 -5.64 -1.40 -3.41
CA SER A 56 -4.65 -2.06 -2.55
C SER A 56 -4.95 -3.54 -2.34
N ARG A 57 -6.22 -3.93 -2.20
CA ARG A 57 -6.61 -5.34 -2.09
C ARG A 57 -6.41 -6.10 -3.39
N HIS A 58 -6.72 -5.48 -4.51
CA HIS A 58 -6.43 -6.05 -5.81
C HIS A 58 -4.93 -6.22 -6.02
N TYR A 59 -4.11 -5.24 -5.63
CA TYR A 59 -2.64 -5.33 -5.68
C TYR A 59 -2.12 -6.51 -4.85
N ALA A 60 -2.58 -6.65 -3.60
CA ALA A 60 -2.18 -7.75 -2.73
C ALA A 60 -2.54 -9.12 -3.35
N PHE A 61 -3.75 -9.22 -3.90
CA PHE A 61 -4.24 -10.43 -4.56
C PHE A 61 -3.48 -10.75 -5.86
N GLU A 62 -3.16 -9.75 -6.67
CA GLU A 62 -2.45 -9.92 -7.94
C GLU A 62 -0.97 -10.31 -7.71
N GLY A 63 -0.27 -9.59 -6.84
CA GLY A 63 1.16 -9.78 -6.57
C GLY A 63 1.50 -10.86 -5.56
N ARG A 64 0.49 -11.38 -4.84
CA ARG A 64 0.67 -12.30 -3.71
C ARG A 64 1.62 -11.75 -2.65
N CYS A 65 1.45 -10.48 -2.30
CA CYS A 65 2.25 -9.79 -1.30
C CYS A 65 1.34 -9.16 -0.24
N PHE A 66 1.91 -8.84 0.92
CA PHE A 66 1.19 -8.01 1.89
C PHE A 66 1.17 -6.57 1.41
N VAL A 67 0.05 -5.87 1.59
CA VAL A 67 -0.06 -4.44 1.27
C VAL A 67 -0.32 -3.65 2.54
N LEU A 68 0.53 -2.65 2.77
CA LEU A 68 0.38 -1.64 3.82
C LEU A 68 -0.15 -0.38 3.15
N ALA A 69 -1.46 -0.18 3.21
CA ALA A 69 -2.08 1.05 2.72
C ALA A 69 -2.03 2.09 3.84
N VAL A 70 -1.36 3.21 3.58
CA VAL A 70 -1.13 4.28 4.56
C VAL A 70 -1.89 5.52 4.13
N GLY A 71 -2.75 6.02 5.01
CA GLY A 71 -3.48 7.28 4.86
C GLY A 71 -2.99 8.31 5.87
N LEU A 72 -3.01 9.58 5.46
CA LEU A 72 -2.69 10.68 6.36
C LEU A 72 -3.92 11.08 7.18
N ILE A 73 -3.70 11.40 8.45
CA ILE A 73 -4.63 12.18 9.26
C ILE A 73 -4.12 13.62 9.26
N LEU A 74 -4.98 14.56 8.86
CA LEU A 74 -4.63 15.97 8.78
C LEU A 74 -5.81 16.82 9.21
N ARG A 75 -5.61 17.71 10.18
CA ARG A 75 -6.63 18.69 10.60
C ARG A 75 -6.46 19.99 9.84
N SER A 76 -7.54 20.76 9.74
CA SER A 76 -7.47 22.06 9.06
C SER A 76 -6.50 23.03 9.74
N GLY A 77 -6.34 22.95 11.06
CA GLY A 77 -5.38 23.76 11.81
C GLY A 77 -3.91 23.46 11.50
N ASP A 78 -3.60 22.28 10.95
CA ASP A 78 -2.22 21.83 10.68
C ASP A 78 -1.70 22.28 9.31
N LEU A 79 -2.54 22.87 8.45
CA LEU A 79 -2.16 23.28 7.11
C LEU A 79 -1.26 24.52 7.14
N PRO A 80 -0.06 24.48 6.53
CA PRO A 80 0.92 25.56 6.60
C PRO A 80 0.59 26.77 5.70
N LEU A 81 -0.39 26.64 4.81
CA LEU A 81 -0.81 27.68 3.87
C LEU A 81 -2.31 27.90 3.99
N GLN A 82 -2.76 29.08 3.53
CA GLN A 82 -4.16 29.51 3.40
C GLN A 82 -4.70 29.28 1.96
N PRO A 83 -4.75 28.07 1.37
CA PRO A 83 -5.18 27.92 -0.02
C PRO A 83 -6.71 27.85 -0.18
N ILE A 84 -7.48 27.68 0.90
CA ILE A 84 -8.93 27.48 0.82
C ILE A 84 -9.64 28.36 1.85
N ALA A 85 -10.30 29.42 1.39
CA ALA A 85 -11.16 30.23 2.24
C ALA A 85 -12.21 29.33 2.93
N ASN A 86 -12.44 29.54 4.24
CA ASN A 86 -13.40 28.85 5.11
C ASN A 86 -12.92 27.55 5.81
N LEU A 87 -11.71 27.05 5.56
CA LEU A 87 -11.24 25.82 6.23
C LEU A 87 -10.89 26.07 7.71
N HIS A 88 -10.37 27.26 8.05
CA HIS A 88 -9.91 27.59 9.40
C HIS A 88 -11.01 27.93 10.41
N ASP A 89 -12.28 28.02 9.99
CA ASP A 89 -13.39 28.27 10.91
C ASP A 89 -13.59 27.09 11.90
N LYS A 90 -13.03 25.92 11.58
CA LYS A 90 -13.04 24.71 12.40
C LYS A 90 -11.66 24.06 12.41
N PRO A 91 -10.72 24.52 13.25
CA PRO A 91 -9.33 24.04 13.25
C PRO A 91 -9.19 22.54 13.53
N ASP A 92 -10.13 21.95 14.27
CA ASP A 92 -10.13 20.52 14.59
C ASP A 92 -10.75 19.63 13.51
N GLU A 93 -11.35 20.21 12.46
CA GLU A 93 -11.97 19.48 11.37
C GLU A 93 -10.93 18.68 10.58
N LEU A 94 -11.21 17.40 10.34
CA LEU A 94 -10.34 16.52 9.58
C LEU A 94 -10.49 16.79 8.08
N VAL A 95 -9.39 17.21 7.47
CA VAL A 95 -9.25 17.38 6.01
C VAL A 95 -8.88 16.04 5.37
N LEU A 96 -8.00 15.28 6.03
CA LEU A 96 -7.64 13.93 5.64
C LEU A 96 -7.98 12.99 6.79
N ARG A 97 -8.67 11.90 6.47
CA ARG A 97 -9.36 11.04 7.44
C ARG A 97 -8.67 9.70 7.67
N GLY A 98 -7.43 9.54 7.20
CA GLY A 98 -6.67 8.30 7.37
C GLY A 98 -7.16 7.19 6.42
N GLY A 99 -7.61 6.08 6.98
CA GLY A 99 -8.00 4.85 6.26
C GLY A 99 -6.90 3.79 6.19
N SER A 100 -5.83 3.94 6.98
CA SER A 100 -4.71 2.99 6.96
C SER A 100 -5.16 1.58 7.30
N CYS A 101 -4.66 0.59 6.57
CA CYS A 101 -4.98 -0.82 6.76
C CYS A 101 -3.80 -1.72 6.35
N ILE A 102 -3.87 -2.98 6.78
CA ILE A 102 -2.94 -4.03 6.37
C ILE A 102 -3.73 -5.13 5.67
N ILE A 103 -3.29 -5.53 4.49
CA ILE A 103 -3.98 -6.49 3.62
C ILE A 103 -3.06 -7.68 3.36
N ALA A 104 -3.60 -8.89 3.41
CA ALA A 104 -2.87 -10.12 3.15
C ALA A 104 -2.85 -10.50 1.65
N PRO A 105 -1.98 -11.43 1.23
CA PRO A 105 -1.85 -11.88 -0.17
C PRO A 105 -3.12 -12.48 -0.82
N ASP A 106 -4.11 -12.88 -0.01
CA ASP A 106 -5.42 -13.35 -0.48
C ASP A 106 -6.44 -12.19 -0.66
N GLY A 107 -6.05 -10.96 -0.36
CA GLY A 107 -6.87 -9.75 -0.45
C GLY A 107 -7.76 -9.49 0.78
N ARG A 108 -7.65 -10.26 1.87
CA ARG A 108 -8.35 -10.00 3.13
C ARG A 108 -7.64 -8.93 3.95
N TYR A 109 -8.37 -8.22 4.81
CA TYR A 109 -7.75 -7.37 5.81
C TYR A 109 -7.12 -8.21 6.93
N VAL A 110 -5.85 -7.92 7.22
CA VAL A 110 -5.17 -8.31 8.47
C VAL A 110 -5.52 -7.32 9.56
N VAL A 111 -5.54 -6.04 9.20
CA VAL A 111 -6.04 -4.94 10.03
C VAL A 111 -7.02 -4.14 9.19
N GLU A 112 -8.24 -3.99 9.70
CA GLU A 112 -9.30 -3.20 9.07
C GLU A 112 -8.89 -1.72 8.96
N PRO A 113 -9.44 -0.97 7.99
CA PRO A 113 -9.17 0.46 7.84
C PRO A 113 -9.49 1.28 9.09
N VAL A 114 -8.52 2.08 9.54
CA VAL A 114 -8.68 3.00 10.66
C VAL A 114 -8.90 4.42 10.16
N PHE A 115 -10.07 4.97 10.46
CA PHE A 115 -10.47 6.32 10.06
C PHE A 115 -10.55 7.26 11.26
N ASP A 116 -10.38 8.55 10.99
CA ASP A 116 -10.63 9.66 11.92
C ASP A 116 -9.77 9.70 13.21
N GLU A 117 -8.82 8.79 13.34
CA GLU A 117 -7.97 8.64 14.52
C GLU A 117 -6.49 8.52 14.13
N GLU A 118 -5.62 9.22 14.85
CA GLU A 118 -4.18 9.00 14.76
C GLU A 118 -3.81 7.71 15.50
N THR A 119 -3.33 6.71 14.76
CA THR A 119 -3.08 5.38 15.32
C THR A 119 -1.79 4.81 14.76
N ILE A 120 -1.02 4.14 15.61
CA ILE A 120 0.09 3.28 15.18
C ILE A 120 -0.49 1.89 14.94
N ILE A 121 -0.47 1.44 13.69
CA ILE A 121 -0.95 0.11 13.33
C ILE A 121 0.24 -0.87 13.34
N THR A 122 0.07 -1.97 14.06
CA THR A 122 1.07 -3.05 14.13
C THR A 122 0.41 -4.40 13.87
N ALA A 123 1.09 -5.26 13.10
CA ALA A 123 0.69 -6.64 12.90
C ALA A 123 1.91 -7.54 12.77
N GLN A 124 1.75 -8.82 13.13
CA GLN A 124 2.71 -9.88 12.82
C GLN A 124 2.31 -10.54 11.51
N LEU A 125 3.22 -10.59 10.55
CA LEU A 125 2.96 -11.12 9.21
C LEU A 125 3.71 -12.44 9.04
N ASP A 126 2.97 -13.50 8.72
CA ASP A 126 3.57 -14.77 8.33
C ASP A 126 3.87 -14.75 6.82
N LEU A 127 5.13 -14.51 6.47
CA LEU A 127 5.55 -14.42 5.07
C LEU A 127 5.44 -15.76 4.31
N ARG A 128 5.38 -16.90 5.02
CA ARG A 128 5.24 -18.22 4.37
C ARG A 128 3.90 -18.39 3.64
N VAL A 129 2.91 -17.56 3.98
CA VAL A 129 1.63 -17.52 3.28
C VAL A 129 1.80 -17.08 1.82
N ILE A 130 2.81 -16.25 1.51
CA ILE A 130 3.08 -15.79 0.14
C ILE A 130 3.36 -16.97 -0.79
N ASP A 131 4.25 -17.88 -0.39
CA ASP A 131 4.60 -19.05 -1.20
C ASP A 131 3.37 -19.93 -1.47
N LYS A 132 2.51 -20.10 -0.46
CA LYS A 132 1.26 -20.85 -0.58
C LYS A 132 0.31 -20.17 -1.57
N GLU A 133 0.12 -18.86 -1.48
CA GLU A 133 -0.80 -18.14 -2.38
C GLU A 133 -0.26 -18.07 -3.82
N LYS A 134 1.07 -18.00 -4.01
CA LYS A 134 1.72 -18.09 -5.33
C LYS A 134 1.44 -19.40 -6.05
N MET A 135 1.25 -20.52 -5.32
CA MET A 135 0.83 -21.79 -5.94
C MET A 135 -0.53 -21.71 -6.64
N THR A 136 -1.39 -20.77 -6.25
CA THR A 136 -2.70 -20.57 -6.89
C THR A 136 -2.65 -19.56 -8.03
N LEU A 137 -1.80 -18.54 -7.91
CA LEU A 137 -1.62 -17.47 -8.89
C LEU A 137 -0.23 -16.84 -8.70
N ASP A 138 0.62 -16.97 -9.70
CA ASP A 138 1.91 -16.30 -9.80
C ASP A 138 2.02 -15.59 -11.16
N VAL A 139 1.72 -14.29 -11.15
CA VAL A 139 1.70 -13.42 -12.34
C VAL A 139 3.09 -13.14 -12.91
N SER A 140 4.13 -13.28 -12.10
CA SER A 140 5.54 -13.10 -12.48
C SER A 140 6.25 -14.40 -12.86
N GLY A 141 5.71 -15.55 -12.43
CA GLY A 141 6.22 -16.87 -12.74
C GLY A 141 5.34 -17.62 -13.74
N HIS A 142 4.65 -18.68 -13.32
CA HIS A 142 4.04 -19.63 -14.25
C HIS A 142 2.86 -19.07 -15.07
N TYR A 143 2.26 -17.92 -14.70
CA TYR A 143 1.26 -17.24 -15.54
C TYR A 143 1.84 -16.14 -16.46
N HIS A 144 3.15 -15.86 -16.42
CA HIS A 144 3.76 -14.71 -17.11
C HIS A 144 3.83 -14.87 -18.65
N ARG A 145 3.67 -16.07 -19.22
CA ARG A 145 3.66 -16.33 -20.69
C ARG A 145 4.83 -15.64 -21.45
N PRO A 146 6.10 -15.97 -21.11
CA PRO A 146 7.27 -15.37 -21.76
C PRO A 146 7.41 -15.73 -23.25
N ASP A 147 6.63 -16.70 -23.74
CA ASP A 147 6.53 -17.06 -25.15
C ASP A 147 5.69 -16.06 -25.98
N ILE A 148 4.87 -15.22 -25.34
CA ILE A 148 4.05 -14.18 -25.99
C ILE A 148 4.47 -12.77 -25.55
N PHE A 149 4.76 -12.58 -24.27
CA PHE A 149 5.02 -11.26 -23.69
C PHE A 149 6.46 -11.16 -23.19
N GLU A 150 7.10 -10.01 -23.44
CA GLU A 150 8.41 -9.68 -22.89
C GLU A 150 8.31 -8.38 -22.08
N PHE A 151 8.73 -8.43 -20.81
CA PHE A 151 8.86 -7.26 -19.95
C PHE A 151 10.35 -6.93 -19.73
N LYS A 152 10.74 -5.69 -20.04
CA LYS A 152 12.11 -5.17 -19.84
C LYS A 152 12.07 -3.88 -19.02
N LEU A 153 12.71 -3.91 -17.85
CA LEU A 153 12.90 -2.72 -17.01
C LEU A 153 14.20 -2.01 -17.42
N ARG A 154 14.15 -0.69 -17.64
CA ARG A 154 15.36 0.11 -17.82
C ARG A 154 15.89 0.52 -16.45
N GLN A 155 17.09 0.07 -16.11
CA GLN A 155 17.82 0.54 -14.94
C GLN A 155 18.60 1.81 -15.32
N GLN A 156 18.51 2.85 -14.50
CA GLN A 156 19.42 4.00 -14.58
C GLN A 156 20.54 3.76 -13.56
N GLU A 157 21.78 3.84 -14.02
CA GLU A 157 22.99 3.85 -13.18
C GLU A 157 23.12 5.16 -12.39
#